data_AF-A0A1X0VDU3-F1
#
_entry.id   AF-A0A1X0VDU3-F1
#
_cell.length_a   1.000
_cell.length_b   1.000
_cell.length_c   1.000
_cell.angle_alpha   90.00
_cell.angle_beta   90.00
_cell.angle_gamma   90.00
#
_symmetry.space_group_name_H-M   'P 1'
#
loop_
_entity.id
_entity.type
_entity.pdbx_description
1 polymer ?
#
loop_
_entity_poly.entity_id
_entity_poly.type
_entity_poly.pdbx_seq_one_letter_code
_entity_poly.pdbx_strand_id
1 'polypeptide(L)'
;MIIGERIKLLRRAKKLTQTELAKAIFVSYQLVSKWERNLSEPTAEMMFTIIDKYQLPFDFFLDPVIQQSQYTAKEVILNAFLESMIASYDKRPTIKKVAQVASLEPEHVALYFANSDELIYEFFNEVDRNIKIEIEAQIVSHHDLMTIFINNMAPLLYDKRVQLHVLYTRPYIKGIWLAFIKSKYKRILLAHHQVDEQEGLALEYLIEVLTAFISVWLSQPNPELLAAFQNRMRCLTGKPINQWL
;
A
#
# COMPACT_ATOMS: atom_id res chain seq x y z
N MET A 1 -8.66 22.79 -8.79
CA MET A 1 -9.91 22.51 -9.55
C MET A 1 -11.06 22.66 -8.58
N ILE A 2 -12.09 23.45 -8.90
CA ILE A 2 -13.08 23.83 -7.87
C ILE A 2 -14.12 22.71 -7.69
N ILE A 3 -14.63 22.53 -6.47
CA ILE A 3 -15.62 21.50 -6.09
C ILE A 3 -16.82 21.48 -7.05
N GLY A 4 -17.31 22.64 -7.47
CA GLY A 4 -18.40 22.79 -8.42
C GLY A 4 -18.15 22.13 -9.79
N GLU A 5 -16.91 22.18 -10.27
CA GLU A 5 -16.51 21.56 -11.53
C GLU A 5 -16.49 20.03 -11.41
N ARG A 6 -16.03 19.50 -10.26
CA ARG A 6 -16.05 18.07 -9.97
C ARG A 6 -17.49 17.52 -9.92
N ILE A 7 -18.41 18.26 -9.31
CA ILE A 7 -19.85 17.92 -9.31
C ILE A 7 -20.39 17.88 -10.74
N LYS A 8 -20.07 18.89 -11.55
CA LYS A 8 -20.49 18.97 -12.96
C LYS A 8 -19.94 17.83 -13.80
N LEU A 9 -18.69 17.44 -13.58
CA LEU A 9 -18.06 16.31 -14.28
C LEU A 9 -18.68 14.98 -13.88
N LEU A 10 -18.85 14.73 -12.58
CA LEU A 10 -19.55 13.54 -12.07
C LEU A 10 -20.93 13.41 -12.70
N ARG A 11 -21.70 14.49 -12.68
CA ARG A 11 -23.04 14.55 -13.25
C ARG A 11 -23.04 14.16 -14.74
N ARG A 12 -22.12 14.76 -15.51
CA ARG A 12 -21.99 14.49 -16.96
C ARG A 12 -21.54 13.06 -17.22
N ALA A 13 -20.59 12.54 -16.45
CA ALA A 13 -20.12 11.15 -16.57
C ALA A 13 -21.24 10.14 -16.31
N LYS A 14 -22.15 10.45 -15.37
CA LYS A 14 -23.35 9.66 -15.08
C LYS A 14 -24.55 9.98 -15.98
N LYS A 15 -24.39 10.85 -16.98
CA LYS A 15 -25.43 11.30 -17.92
C LYS A 15 -26.69 11.89 -17.26
N LEU A 16 -26.52 12.55 -16.12
CA LEU A 16 -27.61 13.16 -15.36
C LEU A 16 -27.81 14.64 -15.76
N THR A 17 -29.05 15.11 -15.70
CA THR A 17 -29.38 16.54 -15.65
C THR A 17 -29.13 17.08 -14.24
N GLN A 18 -29.01 18.41 -14.10
CA GLN A 18 -28.84 19.02 -12.78
C GLN A 18 -30.04 18.73 -11.87
N THR A 19 -31.24 18.62 -12.45
CA THR A 19 -32.47 18.25 -11.74
C THR A 19 -32.43 16.81 -11.25
N GLU A 20 -31.92 15.88 -12.05
CA GLU A 20 -31.78 14.47 -11.65
C GLU A 20 -30.72 14.29 -10.57
N LEU A 21 -29.59 14.98 -10.68
CA LEU A 21 -28.59 14.98 -9.60
C LEU A 21 -29.17 15.56 -8.30
N ALA A 22 -29.86 16.70 -8.39
CA ALA A 22 -30.50 17.34 -7.23
C ALA A 22 -31.49 16.40 -6.54
N LYS A 23 -32.34 15.72 -7.31
CA LYS A 23 -33.27 14.70 -6.79
C LYS A 23 -32.53 13.51 -6.15
N ALA A 24 -31.44 13.05 -6.76
CA ALA A 24 -30.71 11.87 -6.29
C ALA A 24 -30.02 12.07 -4.93
N ILE A 25 -29.66 13.32 -4.59
CA ILE A 25 -29.01 13.71 -3.33
C ILE A 25 -29.90 14.59 -2.44
N PHE A 26 -31.21 14.63 -2.72
CA PHE A 26 -32.24 15.30 -1.92
C PHE A 26 -32.01 16.82 -1.69
N VAL A 27 -31.61 17.54 -2.73
CA VAL A 27 -31.44 19.00 -2.71
C VAL A 27 -32.23 19.70 -3.81
N SER A 28 -32.32 21.03 -3.76
CA SER A 28 -32.95 21.80 -4.82
C SER A 28 -32.06 21.90 -6.06
N TYR A 29 -32.68 21.92 -7.24
CA TYR A 29 -32.00 22.19 -8.51
C TYR A 29 -31.16 23.48 -8.46
N GLN A 30 -31.71 24.53 -7.83
CA GLN A 30 -31.04 25.82 -7.69
C GLN A 30 -29.72 25.70 -6.93
N LEU A 31 -29.66 24.82 -5.93
CA LEU A 31 -28.46 24.58 -5.13
C LEU A 31 -27.37 23.89 -5.96
N VAL A 32 -27.73 22.83 -6.70
CA VAL A 32 -26.81 22.17 -7.66
C VAL A 32 -26.35 23.13 -8.74
N SER A 33 -27.25 23.96 -9.27
CA SER A 33 -26.91 24.99 -10.27
C SER A 33 -25.95 26.06 -9.73
N LYS A 34 -26.06 26.42 -8.44
CA LYS A 34 -25.12 27.34 -7.78
C LYS A 34 -23.77 26.68 -7.56
N TRP A 35 -23.74 25.42 -7.11
CA TRP A 35 -22.49 24.66 -6.97
C TRP A 35 -21.73 24.54 -8.29
N GLU A 36 -22.38 24.07 -9.36
CA GLU A 36 -21.72 23.89 -10.67
C GLU A 36 -21.26 25.19 -11.33
N ARG A 37 -21.73 26.34 -10.84
CA ARG A 37 -21.31 27.68 -11.27
C ARG A 37 -20.35 28.36 -10.28
N ASN A 38 -19.91 27.64 -9.24
CA ASN A 38 -19.05 28.15 -8.17
C ASN A 38 -19.63 29.40 -7.47
N LEU A 39 -20.96 29.53 -7.42
CA LEU A 39 -21.65 30.60 -6.69
C LEU A 39 -21.88 30.28 -5.22
N SER A 40 -21.78 29.00 -4.86
CA SER A 40 -21.79 28.49 -3.50
C SER A 40 -21.08 27.14 -3.49
N GLU A 41 -20.76 26.62 -2.30
CA GLU A 41 -20.14 25.30 -2.14
C GLU A 41 -21.10 24.35 -1.40
N PRO A 42 -21.00 23.03 -1.66
CA PRO A 42 -21.71 22.04 -0.85
C PRO A 42 -21.11 21.98 0.56
N THR A 43 -21.94 21.64 1.55
CA THR A 43 -21.44 21.34 2.91
C THR A 43 -20.68 20.01 2.91
N ALA A 44 -19.88 19.75 3.95
CA ALA A 44 -19.18 18.47 4.12
C ALA A 44 -20.14 17.27 4.12
N GLU A 45 -21.27 17.37 4.82
CA GLU A 45 -22.33 16.36 4.81
C GLU A 45 -22.86 16.07 3.39
N MET A 46 -23.01 17.12 2.58
CA MET A 46 -23.50 16.99 1.22
C MET A 46 -22.43 16.39 0.28
N MET A 47 -21.16 16.71 0.51
CA MET A 47 -20.04 16.05 -0.16
C MET A 47 -20.00 14.55 0.18
N PHE A 48 -20.17 14.18 1.45
CA PHE A 48 -20.27 12.75 1.84
C PHE A 48 -21.47 12.06 1.23
N THR A 49 -22.62 12.72 1.19
CA THR A 49 -23.82 12.19 0.53
C THR A 49 -23.55 11.87 -0.94
N ILE A 50 -22.83 12.74 -1.66
CA ILE A 50 -22.46 12.50 -3.06
C ILE A 50 -21.45 11.34 -3.18
N ILE A 51 -20.45 11.29 -2.30
CA ILE A 51 -19.44 10.21 -2.27
C ILE A 51 -20.12 8.86 -2.09
N ASP A 52 -20.97 8.72 -1.08
CA ASP A 52 -21.66 7.47 -0.75
C ASP A 52 -22.63 7.06 -1.86
N LYS A 53 -23.49 8.00 -2.31
CA LYS A 53 -24.50 7.75 -3.35
C LYS A 53 -23.92 7.20 -4.64
N TYR A 54 -22.74 7.67 -5.03
CA TYR A 54 -22.09 7.30 -6.29
C TYR A 54 -20.85 6.42 -6.11
N GLN A 55 -20.61 5.91 -4.89
CA GLN A 55 -19.48 5.05 -4.53
C GLN A 55 -18.14 5.62 -5.01
N LEU A 56 -17.94 6.91 -4.75
CA LEU A 56 -16.72 7.61 -5.13
C LEU A 56 -15.62 7.37 -4.08
N PRO A 57 -14.34 7.54 -4.44
CA PRO A 57 -13.28 7.64 -3.46
C PRO A 57 -13.56 8.74 -2.43
N PHE A 58 -13.22 8.51 -1.15
CA PHE A 58 -13.46 9.47 -0.07
C PHE A 58 -12.79 10.83 -0.30
N ASP A 59 -11.68 10.82 -1.03
CA ASP A 59 -10.90 11.98 -1.42
C ASP A 59 -11.38 12.67 -2.71
N PHE A 60 -12.52 12.26 -3.28
CA PHE A 60 -13.03 12.76 -4.56
C PHE A 60 -13.13 14.28 -4.65
N PHE A 61 -13.41 14.98 -3.55
CA PHE A 61 -13.54 16.45 -3.51
C PHE A 61 -12.27 17.20 -3.10
N LEU A 62 -11.19 16.50 -2.73
CA LEU A 62 -9.94 17.16 -2.34
C LEU A 62 -9.28 17.80 -3.58
N ASP A 63 -8.67 18.97 -3.43
CA ASP A 63 -7.95 19.63 -4.53
C ASP A 63 -6.72 18.79 -4.92
N PRO A 64 -6.46 18.53 -6.21
CA PRO A 64 -5.28 17.76 -6.63
C PRO A 64 -3.96 18.34 -6.14
N VAL A 65 -3.85 19.66 -5.99
CA VAL A 65 -2.66 20.33 -5.44
C VAL A 65 -2.51 20.02 -3.97
N ILE A 66 -3.62 20.03 -3.21
CA ILE A 66 -3.62 19.66 -1.79
C ILE A 66 -3.30 18.18 -1.64
N GLN A 67 -3.93 17.31 -2.45
CA GLN A 67 -3.62 15.88 -2.48
C GLN A 67 -2.14 15.65 -2.78
N GLN A 68 -1.60 16.25 -3.85
CA GLN A 68 -0.21 16.09 -4.23
C GLN A 68 0.74 16.60 -3.15
N SER A 69 0.45 17.75 -2.53
CA SER A 69 1.23 18.26 -1.40
C SER A 69 1.20 17.34 -0.18
N GLN A 70 0.04 16.73 0.12
CA GLN A 70 -0.12 15.76 1.21
C GLN A 70 0.62 14.45 0.91
N TYR A 71 0.59 13.97 -0.34
CA TYR A 71 1.37 12.81 -0.78
C TYR A 71 2.87 13.08 -0.64
N THR A 72 3.35 14.23 -1.11
CA THR A 72 4.76 14.62 -0.96
C THR A 72 5.16 14.75 0.52
N ALA A 73 4.31 15.30 1.38
CA ALA A 73 4.58 15.37 2.82
C ALA A 73 4.67 13.97 3.46
N LYS A 74 3.75 13.06 3.13
CA LYS A 74 3.81 11.67 3.60
C LYS A 74 5.09 10.98 3.13
N GLU A 75 5.49 11.15 1.87
CA GLU A 75 6.72 10.58 1.33
C GLU A 75 7.96 11.08 2.11
N VAL A 76 8.05 12.38 2.37
CA VAL A 76 9.12 12.97 3.18
C VAL A 76 9.15 12.37 4.58
N ILE A 77 7.99 12.23 5.23
CA ILE A 77 7.90 11.65 6.59
C ILE A 77 8.30 10.17 6.57
N LEU A 78 7.85 9.37 5.60
CA LEU A 78 8.19 7.96 5.48
C LEU A 78 9.69 7.75 5.19
N ASN A 79 10.31 8.61 4.38
CA ASN A 79 11.74 8.59 4.14
C ASN A 79 12.52 8.93 5.43
N ALA A 80 12.12 9.96 6.17
CA ALA A 80 12.71 10.30 7.46
C ALA A 80 12.53 9.19 8.51
N PHE A 81 11.41 8.45 8.44
CA PHE A 81 11.20 7.27 9.26
C PHE A 81 12.17 6.15 8.91
N LEU A 82 12.37 5.85 7.63
CA LEU A 82 13.38 4.88 7.17
C LEU A 82 14.78 5.28 7.62
N GLU A 83 15.20 6.52 7.39
CA GLU A 83 16.51 7.02 7.81
C GLU A 83 16.72 6.90 9.33
N SER A 84 15.68 7.18 10.11
CA SER A 84 15.71 7.02 11.57
C SER A 84 15.93 5.56 11.98
N MET A 85 15.35 4.60 11.27
CA MET A 85 15.57 3.15 11.50
C MET A 85 16.95 2.69 11.00
N ILE A 86 17.48 3.28 9.94
CA ILE A 86 18.84 3.00 9.46
C ILE A 86 19.86 3.47 10.50
N ALA A 87 19.67 4.67 11.05
CA ALA A 87 20.56 5.27 12.03
C ALA A 87 20.55 4.58 13.42
N SER A 88 19.51 3.81 13.74
CA SER A 88 19.36 3.16 15.04
C SER A 88 18.83 1.73 14.90
N TYR A 89 19.66 0.76 15.23
CA TYR A 89 19.31 -0.66 15.11
C TYR A 89 18.30 -1.12 16.18
N ASP A 90 18.50 -0.76 17.44
CA ASP A 90 17.71 -1.32 18.55
C ASP A 90 16.52 -0.44 18.98
N LYS A 91 16.51 0.85 18.61
CA LYS A 91 15.47 1.78 19.06
C LYS A 91 14.48 2.10 17.94
N ARG A 92 13.21 1.85 18.22
CA ARG A 92 12.08 2.28 17.39
C ARG A 92 12.04 3.81 17.28
N PRO A 93 11.94 4.39 16.07
CA PRO A 93 11.81 5.84 15.91
C PRO A 93 10.52 6.37 16.53
N THR A 94 10.61 7.53 17.18
CA THR A 94 9.46 8.29 17.70
C THR A 94 9.03 9.35 16.69
N ILE A 95 7.79 9.85 16.78
CA ILE A 95 7.31 10.97 15.94
C ILE A 95 8.25 12.18 16.04
N LYS A 96 8.73 12.50 17.25
CA LYS A 96 9.71 13.58 17.46
C LYS A 96 11.01 13.35 16.69
N LYS A 97 11.52 12.11 16.68
CA LYS A 97 12.74 11.76 15.95
C LYS A 97 12.53 11.86 14.44
N VAL A 98 11.39 11.38 13.95
CA VAL A 98 11.03 11.46 12.52
C VAL A 98 10.88 12.91 12.07
N ALA A 99 10.17 13.73 12.85
CA ALA A 99 10.02 15.16 12.58
C ALA A 99 11.38 15.87 12.50
N GLN A 100 12.29 15.58 13.45
CA GLN A 100 13.66 16.09 13.43
C GLN A 100 14.41 15.72 12.14
N VAL A 101 14.33 14.46 11.70
CA VAL A 101 15.02 14.00 10.47
C VAL A 101 14.38 14.61 9.22
N ALA A 102 13.05 14.74 9.20
CA ALA A 102 12.30 15.38 8.11
C ALA A 102 12.48 16.90 8.06
N SER A 103 13.13 17.52 9.05
CA SER A 103 13.16 18.98 9.25
C SER A 103 11.76 19.60 9.32
N LEU A 104 10.86 18.92 10.06
CA LEU A 104 9.47 19.32 10.29
C LEU A 104 9.20 19.48 11.80
N GLU A 105 8.17 20.25 12.12
CA GLU A 105 7.63 20.28 13.48
C GLU A 105 6.84 19.00 13.80
N PRO A 106 6.90 18.45 15.04
CA PRO A 106 6.16 17.25 15.42
C PRO A 106 4.65 17.36 15.17
N GLU A 107 4.07 18.54 15.36
CA GLU A 107 2.65 18.82 15.12
C GLU A 107 2.30 18.65 13.65
N HIS A 108 3.22 18.98 12.74
CA HIS A 108 3.01 18.79 11.30
C HIS A 108 2.97 17.30 10.95
N VAL A 109 3.84 16.47 11.56
CA VAL A 109 3.80 15.01 11.36
C VAL A 109 2.51 14.42 11.91
N ALA A 110 2.02 14.95 13.05
CA ALA A 110 0.78 14.51 13.69
C ALA A 110 -0.48 14.78 12.84
N LEU A 111 -0.43 15.69 11.86
CA LEU A 111 -1.51 15.89 10.88
C LEU A 111 -1.68 14.66 9.95
N TYR A 112 -0.62 13.87 9.75
CA TYR A 112 -0.62 12.72 8.84
C TYR A 112 -0.63 11.38 9.56
N PHE A 113 -0.03 11.31 10.75
CA PHE A 113 0.09 10.08 11.54
C PHE A 113 -0.14 10.39 13.01
N ALA A 114 -1.24 9.89 13.57
CA ALA A 114 -1.63 10.14 14.96
C ALA A 114 -0.66 9.49 15.97
N ASN A 115 -0.01 8.39 15.59
CA ASN A 115 0.94 7.67 16.43
C ASN A 115 1.97 6.88 15.61
N SER A 116 2.94 6.29 16.30
CA SER A 116 4.01 5.51 15.66
C SER A 116 3.53 4.21 15.01
N ASP A 117 2.39 3.65 15.42
CA ASP A 117 1.86 2.41 14.83
C ASP A 117 1.22 2.67 13.47
N GLU A 118 0.50 3.79 13.33
CA GLU A 118 -0.02 4.25 12.03
C GLU A 118 1.11 4.52 11.03
N LEU A 119 2.18 5.17 11.48
CA LEU A 119 3.38 5.39 10.66
C LEU A 119 4.02 4.07 10.21
N ILE A 120 4.10 3.06 11.10
CA ILE A 120 4.60 1.72 10.73
C ILE A 120 3.69 1.06 9.70
N TYR A 121 2.38 1.11 9.93
CA TYR A 121 1.40 0.48 9.04
C TYR A 121 1.43 1.10 7.63
N GLU A 122 1.49 2.42 7.55
CA GLU A 122 1.60 3.14 6.29
C GLU A 122 2.94 2.85 5.60
N PHE A 123 4.05 2.79 6.35
CA PHE A 123 5.35 2.38 5.81
C PHE A 123 5.32 0.96 5.24
N PHE A 124 4.68 0.01 5.94
CA PHE A 124 4.54 -1.37 5.45
C PHE A 124 3.75 -1.43 4.15
N ASN A 125 2.63 -0.72 4.08
CA ASN A 125 1.83 -0.66 2.86
C ASN A 125 2.58 0.01 1.72
N GLU A 126 3.38 1.04 1.98
CA GLU A 126 4.18 1.72 0.97
C GLU A 126 5.26 0.80 0.38
N VAL A 127 5.97 0.06 1.24
CA VAL A 127 7.00 -0.90 0.79
C VAL A 127 6.39 -2.02 -0.05
N ASP A 128 5.21 -2.50 0.34
CA ASP A 128 4.53 -3.65 -0.26
C ASP A 128 3.64 -3.30 -1.47
N ARG A 129 3.27 -2.02 -1.65
CA ARG A 129 2.22 -1.57 -2.59
C ARG A 129 2.34 -2.17 -3.99
N ASN A 130 3.48 -1.96 -4.65
CA ASN A 130 3.67 -2.39 -6.04
C ASN A 130 3.88 -3.91 -6.15
N ILE A 131 4.46 -4.52 -5.11
CA ILE A 131 4.66 -5.98 -5.05
C ILE A 131 3.28 -6.65 -5.00
N LYS A 132 2.40 -6.17 -4.13
CA LYS A 132 1.03 -6.64 -3.99
C LYS A 132 0.25 -6.53 -5.30
N ILE A 133 0.27 -5.35 -5.94
CA ILE A 133 -0.46 -5.09 -7.20
C ILE A 133 0.00 -6.06 -8.29
N GLU A 134 1.32 -6.25 -8.45
CA GLU A 134 1.87 -7.17 -9.44
C GLU A 134 1.41 -8.60 -9.17
N ILE A 135 1.46 -9.07 -7.93
CA ILE A 135 1.08 -10.45 -7.59
C ILE A 135 -0.41 -10.70 -7.81
N GLU A 136 -1.28 -9.77 -7.39
CA GLU A 136 -2.71 -9.88 -7.66
C GLU A 136 -2.99 -9.97 -9.17
N ALA A 137 -2.28 -9.18 -10.00
CA ALA A 137 -2.40 -9.26 -11.45
C ALA A 137 -1.92 -10.61 -12.02
N GLN A 138 -0.78 -11.12 -11.55
CA GLN A 138 -0.20 -12.36 -12.08
C GLN A 138 -0.97 -13.62 -11.68
N ILE A 139 -1.57 -13.63 -10.48
CA ILE A 139 -2.42 -14.74 -10.01
C ILE A 139 -3.66 -14.88 -10.90
N VAL A 140 -4.28 -13.77 -11.29
CA VAL A 140 -5.44 -13.78 -12.20
C VAL A 140 -5.09 -14.35 -13.57
N SER A 141 -3.85 -14.16 -14.03
CA SER A 141 -3.36 -14.74 -15.29
C SER A 141 -2.95 -16.22 -15.22
N HIS A 142 -3.19 -16.91 -14.08
CA HIS A 142 -2.94 -18.35 -13.89
C HIS A 142 -1.47 -18.79 -14.04
N HIS A 143 -0.51 -17.92 -13.71
CA HIS A 143 0.89 -18.32 -13.65
C HIS A 143 1.18 -19.18 -12.40
N ASP A 144 2.10 -20.14 -12.54
CA ASP A 144 2.63 -20.92 -11.42
C ASP A 144 3.26 -20.02 -10.35
N LEU A 145 2.95 -20.26 -9.07
CA LEU A 145 3.35 -19.39 -7.95
C LEU A 145 4.86 -19.24 -7.82
N MET A 146 5.62 -20.30 -8.11
CA MET A 146 7.09 -20.23 -8.08
C MET A 146 7.62 -19.35 -9.21
N THR A 147 7.01 -19.42 -10.39
CA THR A 147 7.31 -18.55 -11.52
C THR A 147 7.01 -17.08 -11.19
N ILE A 148 5.85 -16.79 -10.59
CA ILE A 148 5.48 -15.44 -10.12
C ILE A 148 6.51 -14.94 -9.10
N PHE A 149 6.86 -15.77 -8.12
CA PHE A 149 7.85 -15.41 -7.10
C PHE A 149 9.20 -15.05 -7.71
N ILE A 150 9.75 -15.93 -8.56
CA ILE A 150 11.10 -15.78 -9.10
C ILE A 150 11.18 -14.65 -10.13
N ASN A 151 10.20 -14.53 -11.03
CA ASN A 151 10.31 -13.64 -12.19
C ASN A 151 9.61 -12.29 -12.00
N ASN A 152 8.55 -12.22 -11.19
CA ASN A 152 7.75 -10.99 -11.01
C ASN A 152 7.97 -10.35 -9.63
N MET A 153 7.94 -11.14 -8.56
CA MET A 153 8.10 -10.62 -7.19
C MET A 153 9.57 -10.27 -6.89
N ALA A 154 10.53 -11.13 -7.22
CA ALA A 154 11.94 -10.95 -6.85
C ALA A 154 12.56 -9.64 -7.35
N PRO A 155 12.32 -9.16 -8.59
CA PRO A 155 12.81 -7.84 -9.02
C PRO A 155 12.28 -6.69 -8.16
N LEU A 156 10.98 -6.69 -7.85
CA LEU A 156 10.36 -5.65 -7.02
C LEU A 156 10.87 -5.67 -5.57
N LEU A 157 11.09 -6.86 -5.02
CA LEU A 157 11.75 -7.04 -3.72
C LEU A 157 13.17 -6.47 -3.73
N TYR A 158 13.93 -6.73 -4.79
CA TYR A 158 15.30 -6.24 -4.91
C TYR A 158 15.37 -4.72 -5.04
N ASP A 159 14.42 -4.10 -5.74
CA ASP A 159 14.32 -2.64 -5.85
C ASP A 159 14.03 -1.99 -4.49
N LYS A 160 13.28 -2.69 -3.62
CA LYS A 160 12.96 -2.27 -2.24
C LYS A 160 13.93 -2.81 -1.18
N ARG A 161 15.11 -3.32 -1.58
CA ARG A 161 16.04 -4.02 -0.68
C ARG A 161 16.49 -3.21 0.53
N VAL A 162 16.62 -1.88 0.43
CA VAL A 162 17.03 -1.03 1.56
C VAL A 162 15.94 -1.01 2.64
N GLN A 163 14.69 -0.78 2.23
CA GLN A 163 13.54 -0.79 3.14
C GLN A 163 13.34 -2.18 3.74
N LEU A 164 13.38 -3.21 2.90
CA LEU A 164 13.16 -4.59 3.33
C LEU A 164 14.29 -5.08 4.26
N HIS A 165 15.54 -4.68 4.03
CA HIS A 165 16.64 -4.98 4.94
C HIS A 165 16.34 -4.49 6.36
N VAL A 166 15.86 -3.24 6.50
CA VAL A 166 15.44 -2.70 7.81
C VAL A 166 14.29 -3.54 8.39
N LEU A 167 13.28 -3.84 7.59
CA LEU A 167 12.12 -4.62 8.03
C LEU A 167 12.45 -6.05 8.46
N TYR A 168 13.46 -6.70 7.86
CA TYR A 168 13.86 -8.06 8.21
C TYR A 168 14.94 -8.16 9.30
N THR A 169 15.53 -7.03 9.71
CA THR A 169 16.65 -7.03 10.67
C THR A 169 16.35 -6.34 11.99
N ARG A 170 15.52 -5.29 12.03
CA ARG A 170 15.30 -4.55 13.28
C ARG A 170 14.45 -5.35 14.29
N PRO A 171 14.92 -5.56 15.53
CA PRO A 171 14.27 -6.45 16.49
C PRO A 171 12.85 -6.01 16.86
N TYR A 172 12.61 -4.70 16.91
CA TYR A 172 11.31 -4.13 17.27
C TYR A 172 10.26 -4.17 16.15
N ILE A 173 10.64 -4.45 14.89
CA ILE A 173 9.72 -4.40 13.74
C ILE A 173 9.60 -5.72 12.98
N LYS A 174 10.66 -6.55 12.99
CA LYS A 174 10.74 -7.78 12.20
C LYS A 174 9.56 -8.72 12.41
N GLY A 175 9.19 -8.97 13.66
CA GLY A 175 8.07 -9.84 13.98
C GLY A 175 6.74 -9.31 13.44
N ILE A 176 6.52 -8.00 13.55
CA ILE A 176 5.31 -7.32 13.07
C ILE A 176 5.24 -7.36 11.54
N TRP A 177 6.36 -7.09 10.87
CA TRP A 177 6.50 -7.17 9.43
C TRP A 177 6.20 -8.57 8.89
N LEU A 178 6.81 -9.60 9.50
CA LEU A 178 6.59 -11.00 9.11
C LEU A 178 5.11 -11.39 9.26
N ALA A 179 4.46 -11.03 10.37
CA ALA A 179 3.05 -11.30 10.57
C ALA A 179 2.17 -10.59 9.53
N PHE A 180 2.50 -9.33 9.21
CA PHE A 180 1.79 -8.52 8.21
C PHE A 180 1.84 -9.16 6.82
N ILE A 181 3.03 -9.47 6.30
CA ILE A 181 3.17 -10.05 4.95
C ILE A 181 2.54 -11.44 4.86
N LYS A 182 2.78 -12.30 5.86
CA LYS A 182 2.22 -13.67 5.85
C LYS A 182 0.70 -13.64 5.85
N SER A 183 0.10 -12.82 6.71
CA SER A 183 -1.35 -12.67 6.77
C SER A 183 -1.93 -12.10 5.46
N LYS A 184 -1.27 -11.08 4.90
CA LYS A 184 -1.71 -10.44 3.66
C LYS A 184 -1.65 -11.38 2.46
N TYR A 185 -0.49 -12.01 2.22
CA TYR A 185 -0.32 -12.90 1.06
C TYR A 185 -1.10 -14.20 1.19
N LYS A 186 -1.32 -14.71 2.41
CA LYS A 186 -2.26 -15.82 2.65
C LYS A 186 -3.66 -15.45 2.18
N ARG A 187 -4.17 -14.27 2.55
CA ARG A 187 -5.50 -13.81 2.12
C ARG A 187 -5.60 -13.64 0.61
N ILE A 188 -4.58 -13.05 -0.03
CA ILE A 188 -4.54 -12.87 -1.48
C ILE A 188 -4.61 -14.23 -2.19
N LEU A 189 -3.77 -15.18 -1.79
CA LEU A 189 -3.71 -16.49 -2.44
C LEU A 189 -5.00 -17.29 -2.20
N LEU A 190 -5.56 -17.29 -0.98
CA LEU A 190 -6.81 -17.98 -0.68
C LEU A 190 -8.03 -17.38 -1.40
N ALA A 191 -8.03 -16.08 -1.69
CA ALA A 191 -9.14 -15.44 -2.40
C ALA A 191 -9.25 -15.87 -3.87
N HIS A 192 -8.15 -16.36 -4.46
CA HIS A 192 -8.06 -16.69 -5.88
C HIS A 192 -7.99 -18.19 -6.19
N HIS A 193 -7.93 -19.05 -5.17
CA HIS A 193 -7.98 -20.50 -5.33
C HIS A 193 -9.27 -21.06 -4.68
N GLN A 194 -9.99 -21.97 -5.35
CA GLN A 194 -11.01 -22.78 -4.70
C GLN A 194 -10.31 -23.88 -3.88
N VAL A 195 -9.87 -23.53 -2.68
CA VAL A 195 -8.97 -24.36 -1.86
C VAL A 195 -9.75 -25.35 -0.99
N ASP A 196 -9.52 -26.65 -1.18
CA ASP A 196 -9.89 -27.70 -0.20
C ASP A 196 -8.90 -27.70 0.99
N GLU A 197 -9.26 -28.27 2.15
CA GLU A 197 -8.48 -28.16 3.41
C GLU A 197 -7.00 -28.59 3.25
N GLN A 198 -6.71 -29.61 2.44
CA GLN A 198 -5.34 -30.08 2.19
C GLN A 198 -4.51 -29.09 1.36
N GLU A 199 -5.12 -28.42 0.40
CA GLU A 199 -4.46 -27.39 -0.42
C GLU A 199 -4.16 -26.14 0.42
N GLY A 200 -4.99 -25.86 1.44
CA GLY A 200 -4.79 -24.76 2.38
C GLY A 200 -3.51 -24.92 3.20
N LEU A 201 -3.24 -26.14 3.70
CA LEU A 201 -2.03 -26.41 4.47
C LEU A 201 -0.76 -26.35 3.60
N ALA A 202 -0.83 -26.86 2.36
CA ALA A 202 0.29 -26.77 1.42
C ALA A 202 0.64 -25.31 1.09
N LEU A 203 -0.37 -24.46 0.91
CA LEU A 203 -0.20 -23.03 0.69
C LEU A 203 0.46 -22.34 1.89
N GLU A 204 0.09 -22.71 3.13
CA GLU A 204 0.74 -22.20 4.34
C GLU A 204 2.23 -22.56 4.38
N TYR A 205 2.59 -23.81 4.10
CA TYR A 205 3.99 -24.21 4.03
C TYR A 205 4.75 -23.43 2.95
N LEU A 206 4.14 -23.20 1.79
CA LEU A 206 4.76 -22.42 0.71
C LEU A 206 5.02 -20.98 1.17
N ILE A 207 4.04 -20.32 1.79
CA ILE A 207 4.19 -18.95 2.28
C ILE A 207 5.31 -18.87 3.33
N GLU A 208 5.40 -19.84 4.24
CA GLU A 208 6.47 -19.93 5.23
C GLU A 208 7.86 -20.06 4.57
N VAL A 209 7.99 -20.95 3.59
CA VAL A 209 9.25 -21.18 2.86
C VAL A 209 9.65 -19.94 2.05
N LEU A 210 8.74 -19.37 1.28
CA LEU A 210 9.01 -18.17 0.48
C LEU A 210 9.38 -16.98 1.36
N THR A 211 8.67 -16.79 2.48
CA THR A 211 9.00 -15.73 3.45
C THR A 211 10.39 -15.95 4.04
N ALA A 212 10.78 -17.20 4.31
CA ALA A 212 12.12 -17.53 4.78
C ALA A 212 13.18 -17.20 3.72
N PHE A 213 12.96 -17.53 2.44
CA PHE A 213 13.88 -17.15 1.36
C PHE A 213 14.08 -15.65 1.26
N ILE A 214 12.99 -14.87 1.26
CA ILE A 214 13.06 -13.41 1.21
C ILE A 214 13.80 -12.87 2.44
N SER A 215 13.47 -13.38 3.64
CA SER A 215 14.12 -12.96 4.88
C SER A 215 15.62 -13.26 4.86
N VAL A 216 16.05 -14.45 4.45
CA VAL A 216 17.48 -14.83 4.37
C VAL A 216 18.21 -13.98 3.34
N TRP A 217 17.59 -13.71 2.20
CA TRP A 217 18.18 -12.91 1.14
C TRP A 217 18.36 -11.44 1.55
N LEU A 218 17.28 -10.79 1.99
CA LEU A 218 17.25 -9.34 2.21
C LEU A 218 17.75 -8.92 3.59
N SER A 219 17.94 -9.85 4.54
CA SER A 219 18.63 -9.54 5.80
C SER A 219 20.14 -9.35 5.64
N GLN A 220 20.72 -9.74 4.51
CA GLN A 220 22.14 -9.55 4.25
C GLN A 220 22.49 -8.05 4.19
N PRO A 221 23.64 -7.62 4.73
CA PRO A 221 24.09 -6.22 4.59
C PRO A 221 24.25 -5.80 3.13
N ASN A 222 24.74 -6.73 2.31
CA ASN A 222 24.84 -6.60 0.85
C ASN A 222 24.14 -7.81 0.23
N PRO A 223 22.82 -7.73 -0.06
CA PRO A 223 22.07 -8.84 -0.62
C PRO A 223 22.69 -9.38 -1.91
N GLU A 224 22.69 -10.70 -2.06
CA GLU A 224 22.99 -11.40 -3.32
C GLU A 224 22.29 -10.69 -4.50
N LEU A 225 22.98 -10.54 -5.63
CA LEU A 225 22.43 -9.88 -6.81
C LEU A 225 21.18 -10.61 -7.31
N LEU A 226 20.20 -9.87 -7.84
CA LEU A 226 18.93 -10.41 -8.33
C LEU A 226 19.08 -11.67 -9.21
N ALA A 227 19.97 -11.60 -10.22
CA ALA A 227 20.18 -12.73 -11.13
C ALA A 227 20.74 -13.98 -10.41
N ALA A 228 21.63 -13.79 -9.45
CA ALA A 228 22.21 -14.88 -8.67
C ALA A 228 21.14 -15.51 -7.74
N PHE A 229 20.35 -14.68 -7.07
CA PHE A 229 19.23 -15.13 -6.26
C PHE A 229 18.20 -15.92 -7.10
N GLN A 230 17.78 -15.39 -8.24
CA GLN A 230 16.83 -16.07 -9.13
C GLN A 230 17.37 -17.43 -9.62
N ASN A 231 18.64 -17.50 -10.00
CA ASN A 231 19.28 -18.75 -10.41
C ASN A 231 19.34 -19.76 -9.25
N ARG A 232 19.68 -19.30 -8.04
CA ARG A 232 19.67 -20.13 -6.83
C ARG A 232 18.27 -20.68 -6.55
N MET A 233 17.24 -19.85 -6.60
CA MET A 233 15.86 -20.26 -6.36
C MET A 233 15.41 -21.32 -7.37
N ARG A 234 15.65 -21.10 -8.68
CA ARG A 234 15.34 -22.09 -9.72
C ARG A 234 16.03 -23.43 -9.49
N CYS A 235 17.28 -23.41 -9.04
CA CYS A 235 18.02 -24.63 -8.74
C CYS A 235 17.46 -25.36 -7.50
N LEU A 236 17.15 -24.64 -6.42
CA LEU A 236 16.64 -25.24 -5.18
C LEU A 236 15.23 -25.78 -5.36
N THR A 237 14.33 -25.01 -5.97
CA THR A 237 12.92 -25.39 -6.11
C THR A 237 12.70 -26.43 -7.21
N GLY A 238 13.68 -26.63 -8.09
CA GLY A 238 13.70 -27.71 -9.08
C GLY A 238 14.21 -29.05 -8.53
N LYS A 239 14.61 -29.12 -7.26
CA LYS A 239 15.17 -30.33 -6.62
C LYS A 239 14.45 -30.65 -5.31
N PRO A 240 14.36 -31.94 -4.92
CA PRO A 240 13.89 -32.31 -3.60
C PRO A 240 14.78 -31.70 -2.49
N ILE A 241 14.17 -31.40 -1.33
CA ILE A 241 14.85 -30.68 -0.24
C ILE A 241 16.10 -31.40 0.31
N ASN A 242 16.17 -32.73 0.20
CA ASN A 242 17.33 -33.52 0.61
C ASN A 242 18.55 -33.39 -0.31
N GLN A 243 18.44 -32.64 -1.41
CA GLN A 243 19.51 -32.37 -2.38
C GLN A 243 19.96 -30.89 -2.38
N TRP A 244 19.59 -30.12 -1.35
CA TRP A 244 19.89 -28.69 -1.29
C TRP A 244 21.33 -28.35 -0.89
N LEU A 245 22.20 -29.36 -0.70
CA LEU A 245 23.61 -29.23 -0.32
C LEU A 245 24.47 -30.23 -1.09
#